data_AF-A0A3S1ECQ4-F1
#
_entry.id   AF-A0A3S1ECQ4-F1
#
_cell.length_a   1.000
_cell.length_b   1.000
_cell.length_c   1.000
_cell.angle_alpha   90.00
_cell.angle_beta   90.00
_cell.angle_gamma   90.00
#
_symmetry.space_group_name_H-M   'P 1'
#
loop_
_entity.id
_entity.type
_entity.pdbx_description
1 polymer ?
#
loop_
_entity_poly.entity_id
_entity_poly.type
_entity_poly.pdbx_seq_one_letter_code
_entity_poly.pdbx_strand_id
1 'polypeptide(L)'
;MHFASFRMAPRLGQNIPTEYFILANLKNDGAVIGRLADHLIRETVVDGHGSSYRYVGVATRGPDGRYDVEALRPGEWIVQPGLVYALETKG
;
A
#
# COMPACT_ATOMS: atom_id res chain seq x y z
N MET A 1 -0.65 -19.60 31.19
CA MET A 1 -0.35 -19.14 29.83
C MET A 1 -1.68 -18.86 29.14
N HIS A 2 -2.10 -17.59 29.07
CA HIS A 2 -3.36 -17.20 28.43
C HIS A 2 -3.07 -16.88 26.96
N PHE A 3 -3.57 -17.69 26.04
CA PHE A 3 -3.64 -17.32 24.63
C PHE A 3 -4.79 -16.34 24.49
N ALA A 4 -4.47 -15.07 24.22
CA ALA A 4 -5.49 -14.09 23.89
C ALA A 4 -6.17 -14.51 22.59
N SER A 5 -7.46 -14.82 22.69
CA SER A 5 -8.33 -15.08 21.55
C SER A 5 -8.25 -13.91 20.59
N PHE A 6 -7.80 -14.16 19.36
CA PHE A 6 -7.95 -13.23 18.25
C PHE A 6 -9.44 -12.94 18.09
N ARG A 7 -9.87 -11.76 18.54
CA ARG A 7 -11.18 -11.22 18.21
C ARG A 7 -11.17 -11.01 16.69
N MET A 8 -11.85 -11.90 15.97
CA MET A 8 -12.30 -11.62 14.62
C MET A 8 -13.10 -10.33 14.69
N ALA A 9 -12.50 -9.22 14.26
CA ALA A 9 -13.24 -8.03 13.95
C ALA A 9 -14.31 -8.39 12.92
N PRO A 10 -15.53 -7.81 13.01
CA PRO A 10 -16.56 -8.07 12.03
C PRO A 10 -16.02 -7.76 10.63
N ARG A 11 -16.35 -8.62 9.65
CA ARG A 11 -16.00 -8.49 8.23
C ARG A 11 -16.66 -7.26 7.59
N LEU A 12 -16.28 -6.06 8.02
CA LEU A 12 -16.57 -4.78 7.36
C LEU A 12 -15.56 -4.60 6.23
N GLY A 13 -15.63 -5.44 5.19
CA GLY A 13 -14.56 -5.45 4.17
C GLY A 13 -14.93 -5.92 2.78
N GLN A 14 -15.97 -6.73 2.59
CA GLN A 14 -16.23 -7.33 1.27
C GLN A 14 -16.76 -6.36 0.19
N ASN A 15 -16.77 -5.05 0.41
CA ASN A 15 -17.28 -4.11 -0.59
C ASN A 15 -16.63 -2.72 -0.56
N ILE A 16 -15.45 -2.53 0.05
CA ILE A 16 -14.72 -1.27 -0.16
C ILE A 16 -13.98 -1.40 -1.49
N PRO A 17 -14.31 -0.57 -2.49
CA PRO A 17 -13.68 -0.68 -3.80
C PRO A 17 -12.18 -0.39 -3.74
N THR A 18 -11.39 -1.19 -4.48
CA THR A 18 -9.92 -1.11 -4.48
C THR A 18 -9.41 0.27 -4.88
N GLU A 19 -10.15 1.01 -5.71
CA GLU A 19 -9.81 2.36 -6.16
C GLU A 19 -9.58 3.35 -5.02
N TYR A 20 -10.19 3.15 -3.85
CA TYR A 20 -9.98 4.00 -2.68
C TYR A 20 -8.64 3.74 -1.98
N PHE A 21 -7.94 2.67 -2.33
CA PHE A 21 -6.60 2.34 -1.83
C PHE A 21 -5.52 2.60 -2.88
N ILE A 22 -5.89 3.11 -4.06
CA ILE A 22 -4.94 3.45 -5.11
C ILE A 22 -4.50 4.91 -4.95
N LEU A 23 -3.19 5.11 -4.79
CA LEU A 23 -2.56 6.42 -4.81
C LEU A 23 -2.00 6.70 -6.23
N ALA A 24 -2.37 7.86 -6.78
CA ALA A 24 -2.02 8.28 -8.13
C ALA A 24 -1.40 9.69 -8.14
N ASN A 25 -0.89 10.10 -9.30
CA ASN A 25 -0.26 11.42 -9.51
C ASN A 25 0.93 11.71 -8.58
N LEU A 26 1.71 10.68 -8.30
CA LEU A 26 2.89 10.78 -7.45
C LEU A 26 4.09 11.31 -8.24
N LYS A 27 4.86 12.16 -7.58
CA LYS A 27 6.18 12.59 -8.05
C LYS A 27 7.23 11.66 -7.45
N ASN A 28 8.14 11.24 -8.30
CA ASN A 28 9.30 10.45 -7.88
C ASN A 28 10.17 11.30 -6.96
N ASP A 29 10.53 10.74 -5.81
CA ASP A 29 11.51 11.32 -4.90
C ASP A 29 12.53 10.24 -4.50
N GLY A 30 13.72 10.64 -4.08
CA GLY A 30 14.76 9.71 -3.68
C GLY A 30 15.27 8.75 -4.77
N ALA A 31 16.01 7.73 -4.32
CA ALA A 31 16.73 6.81 -5.18
C ALA A 31 15.82 5.79 -5.89
N VAL A 32 16.28 5.25 -7.01
CA VAL A 32 15.71 4.04 -7.60
C VAL A 32 16.29 2.84 -6.85
N ILE A 33 15.44 2.04 -6.23
CA ILE A 33 15.84 0.89 -5.39
C ILE A 33 15.47 -0.46 -6.01
N GLY A 34 14.80 -0.46 -7.16
CA GLY A 34 14.44 -1.69 -7.86
C GLY A 34 13.54 -1.45 -9.07
N ARG A 35 12.98 -2.54 -9.58
CA ARG A 35 12.04 -2.54 -10.70
C ARG A 35 11.02 -3.66 -10.53
N LEU A 36 9.75 -3.37 -10.80
CA LEU A 36 8.66 -4.34 -10.89
C LEU A 36 8.03 -4.24 -12.28
N ALA A 37 8.10 -5.33 -13.05
CA ALA A 37 7.77 -5.31 -14.49
C ALA A 37 8.53 -4.16 -15.19
N ASP A 38 7.83 -3.21 -15.80
CA ASP A 38 8.42 -2.04 -16.45
C ASP A 38 8.41 -0.77 -15.59
N HIS A 39 8.05 -0.88 -14.32
CA HIS A 39 8.00 0.26 -13.39
C HIS A 39 9.19 0.28 -12.44
N LEU A 40 9.87 1.42 -12.37
CA LEU A 40 10.93 1.65 -11.39
C LEU A 40 10.32 1.78 -9.99
N ILE A 41 10.98 1.17 -9.01
CA ILE A 41 10.64 1.32 -7.59
C ILE A 41 11.50 2.45 -7.06
N ARG A 42 10.84 3.51 -6.57
CA ARG A 42 11.49 4.61 -5.87
C ARG A 42 11.51 4.31 -4.38
N GLU A 43 12.56 4.74 -3.70
CA GLU A 43 12.59 4.67 -2.24
C GLU A 43 11.42 5.46 -1.65
N THR A 44 11.18 6.66 -2.19
CA THR A 44 10.18 7.60 -1.70
C THR A 44 9.38 8.19 -2.86
N VAL A 45 8.15 8.58 -2.62
CA VAL A 45 7.30 9.31 -3.56
C VAL A 45 6.53 10.39 -2.83
N VAL A 46 6.17 11.46 -3.52
CA VAL A 46 5.45 12.60 -2.95
C VAL A 46 4.17 12.88 -3.73
N ASP A 47 3.06 13.10 -3.03
CA ASP A 47 1.77 13.44 -3.66
C ASP A 47 1.69 14.94 -4.05
N GLY A 48 0.55 15.34 -4.63
CA GLY A 48 0.30 16.74 -5.00
C GLY A 48 0.18 17.71 -3.81
N HIS A 49 -0.02 17.19 -2.60
CA HIS A 49 -0.15 17.95 -1.36
C HIS A 49 1.19 18.05 -0.59
N GLY A 50 2.24 17.36 -1.05
CA GLY A 50 3.55 17.34 -0.41
C GLY A 50 3.71 16.24 0.64
N SER A 51 2.77 15.30 0.74
CA SER A 51 2.90 14.14 1.64
C SER A 51 3.93 13.16 1.07
N SER A 52 4.89 12.75 1.91
CA SER A 52 5.94 11.78 1.56
C SER A 52 5.50 10.36 1.89
N TYR A 53 5.80 9.41 1.01
CA TYR A 53 5.52 8.00 1.21
C TYR A 53 6.75 7.15 0.88
N ARG A 54 7.07 6.19 1.73
CA ARG A 54 8.21 5.28 1.56
C ARG A 54 7.75 3.91 1.05
N TYR A 55 8.52 3.32 0.14
CA TYR A 55 8.27 1.98 -0.37
C TYR A 55 8.36 0.93 0.75
N VAL A 56 7.35 0.05 0.83
CA VAL A 56 7.28 -1.01 1.85
C VAL A 56 7.02 -2.41 1.28
N GLY A 57 6.65 -2.52 -0.01
CA GLY A 57 6.48 -3.84 -0.62
C GLY A 57 5.63 -3.87 -1.88
N VAL A 58 5.03 -5.03 -2.14
CA VAL A 58 4.15 -5.28 -3.29
C VAL A 58 2.86 -5.88 -2.78
N ALA A 59 1.73 -5.39 -3.27
CA ALA A 59 0.40 -5.85 -2.89
C ALA A 59 0.21 -7.28 -3.39
N THR A 60 -0.28 -8.15 -2.50
CA THR A 60 -0.75 -9.47 -2.89
C THR A 60 -2.04 -9.35 -3.71
N ARG A 61 -2.32 -10.38 -4.51
CA ARG A 61 -3.57 -10.48 -5.26
C ARG A 61 -4.38 -11.65 -4.75
N GLY A 62 -5.69 -11.46 -4.66
CA GLY A 62 -6.63 -12.53 -4.36
C GLY A 62 -6.82 -13.48 -5.56
N PRO A 63 -7.60 -14.56 -5.37
CA PRO A 63 -7.90 -15.53 -6.43
C PRO A 63 -8.60 -14.92 -7.65
N ASP A 64 -9.27 -13.78 -7.49
CA ASP A 64 -9.94 -13.01 -8.54
C ASP A 64 -9.00 -12.05 -9.29
N GLY A 65 -7.71 -12.02 -8.92
CA GLY A 65 -6.69 -11.16 -9.50
C GLY A 65 -6.73 -9.71 -9.01
N ARG A 66 -7.67 -9.34 -8.15
CA ARG A 66 -7.74 -8.02 -7.51
C ARG A 66 -6.69 -7.93 -6.40
N TYR A 67 -6.27 -6.71 -6.07
CA TYR A 67 -5.38 -6.53 -4.93
C TYR A 67 -6.11 -6.89 -3.64
N ASP A 68 -5.41 -7.62 -2.77
CA ASP A 68 -5.87 -7.94 -1.43
C ASP A 68 -5.66 -6.71 -0.53
N VAL A 69 -6.67 -5.83 -0.53
CA VAL A 69 -6.65 -4.60 0.29
C VAL A 69 -6.77 -4.89 1.78
N GLU A 70 -7.24 -6.08 2.17
CA GLU A 70 -7.33 -6.48 3.58
C GLU A 70 -5.95 -6.76 4.18
N ALA A 71 -4.93 -7.02 3.34
CA ALA A 71 -3.54 -7.19 3.76
C ALA A 71 -2.80 -5.87 4.02
N LEU A 72 -3.35 -4.72 3.62
CA LEU A 72 -2.72 -3.42 3.83
C LEU A 72 -2.77 -2.99 5.30
N ARG A 73 -1.66 -2.42 5.79
CA ARG A 73 -1.62 -1.78 7.10
C ARG A 73 -2.17 -0.35 7.04
N PRO A 74 -2.65 0.20 8.15
CA PRO A 74 -3.05 1.61 8.20
C PRO A 74 -1.93 2.54 7.71
N GLY A 75 -2.26 3.42 6.76
CA GLY A 75 -1.30 4.35 6.15
C GLY A 75 -0.54 3.77 4.95
N GLU A 76 -0.76 2.50 4.59
CA GLU A 76 -0.28 1.91 3.34
C GLU A 76 -1.24 2.17 2.18
N TRP A 77 -0.66 2.42 1.01
CA TRP A 77 -1.35 2.73 -0.23
C TRP A 77 -0.76 1.94 -1.38
N ILE A 78 -1.62 1.53 -2.31
CA ILE A 78 -1.20 0.82 -3.52
C ILE A 78 -0.94 1.83 -4.63
N VAL A 79 0.21 1.71 -5.28
CA VAL A 79 0.57 2.45 -6.48
C VAL A 79 0.69 1.45 -7.63
N GLN A 80 0.09 1.75 -8.79
CA GLN A 80 0.20 0.86 -9.94
C GLN A 80 1.68 0.65 -10.32
N PRO A 81 2.12 -0.59 -10.64
CA PRO A 81 1.33 -1.77 -10.96
C PRO A 81 1.10 -2.74 -9.78
N GLY A 82 1.11 -2.24 -8.54
CA GLY A 82 0.93 -3.03 -7.32
C GLY A 82 2.01 -2.79 -6.26
N LEU A 83 2.80 -1.72 -6.38
CA LEU A 83 3.74 -1.30 -5.34
C LEU A 83 2.95 -0.81 -4.12
N VAL A 84 3.50 -1.01 -2.93
CA VAL A 84 2.91 -0.50 -1.68
C VAL A 84 3.85 0.53 -1.08
N TYR A 85 3.28 1.68 -0.76
CA TYR A 85 3.97 2.78 -0.10
C TYR A 85 3.24 3.15 1.20
N ALA A 86 3.98 3.42 2.26
CA ALA A 86 3.44 3.87 3.53
C ALA A 86 3.68 5.36 3.71
N LEU A 87 2.69 6.09 4.22
CA LEU A 87 2.83 7.50 4.59
C LEU A 87 3.96 7.66 5.61
N GLU A 88 4.93 8.53 5.32
CA GLU A 88 5.97 8.86 6.30
C GLU A 88 5.38 9.75 7.39
N THR A 89 5.07 9.16 8.54
CA THR A 89 4.81 9.92 9.76
C THR A 89 6.14 10.48 10.28
N LYS A 90 6.27 11.81 10.31
CA LYS A 90 7.28 12.46 11.13
C LYS A 90 6.92 12.18 12.58
N GLY A 91 7.71 11.35 13.26
CA GLY A 91 7.64 11.16 14.70
C GLY A 91 7.92 12.45 15.47
#